data_AF-A0A2X2J512-F1
#
_entry.id   AF-A0A2X2J512-F1
#
_cell.length_a   1.000
_cell.length_b   1.000
_cell.length_c   1.000
_cell.angle_alpha   90.00
_cell.angle_beta   90.00
_cell.angle_gamma   90.00
#
_symmetry.space_group_name_H-M   'P 1'
#
loop_
_entity.id
_entity.type
_entity.pdbx_description
1 polymer ?
#
loop_
_entity_poly.entity_id
_entity_poly.type
_entity_poly.pdbx_seq_one_letter_code
_entity_poly.pdbx_strand_id
1 'polypeptide(L)' 'MRGRVTEIDMGEAKQGEATSHTYAIKNTYYKLSVNDRPLWEIDLLNFIYRKDGVMTPTY' A
#
# COMPACT_ATOMS: atom_id res chain seq x y z
N MET A 1 1.81 3.43 3.80
CA MET A 1 0.88 2.28 3.75
C MET A 1 1.00 1.47 5.03
N ARG A 2 -0.07 0.81 5.47
CA ARG A 2 -0.08 -0.11 6.62
C ARG A 2 -0.92 -1.33 6.25
N GLY A 3 -0.38 -2.50 6.53
CA GLY A 3 -1.01 -3.77 6.23
C GLY A 3 -0.30 -4.92 6.92
N ARG A 4 -0.73 -6.14 6.61
CA ARG A 4 -0.08 -7.37 7.06
C ARG A 4 0.61 -8.03 5.87
N VAL A 5 1.88 -8.40 6.03
CA VAL A 5 2.58 -9.27 5.07
C VAL A 5 1.88 -10.61 5.10
N THR A 6 1.41 -11.05 3.93
CA THR A 6 0.73 -12.34 3.78
C THR A 6 1.63 -13.38 3.14
N GLU A 7 2.58 -12.94 2.33
CA GLU A 7 3.46 -13.84 1.61
C GLU A 7 4.84 -13.19 1.42
N ILE A 8 5.86 -14.03 1.49
CA ILE A 8 7.25 -13.68 1.25
C ILE A 8 7.80 -14.72 0.30
N ASP A 9 8.16 -14.28 -0.90
CA ASP A 9 8.87 -15.07 -1.89
C ASP A 9 10.30 -14.52 -2.02
N MET A 10 11.29 -15.35 -1.67
CA MET A 10 12.70 -14.96 -1.67
C MET A 10 13.35 -15.09 -3.05
N GLY A 11 12.63 -15.64 -4.04
CA GLY A 11 13.13 -15.91 -5.37
C GLY A 11 14.29 -16.91 -5.39
N GLU A 12 15.06 -16.89 -6.48
CA GLU A 12 16.27 -17.71 -6.64
C GLU A 12 17.53 -16.87 -6.37
N ALA A 13 18.45 -17.41 -5.58
CA ALA A 13 19.77 -16.83 -5.36
C ALA A 13 20.82 -17.57 -6.20
N LYS A 14 21.28 -16.93 -7.29
CA LYS A 14 22.36 -17.45 -8.15
C LYS A 14 23.59 -16.54 -8.04
N GLN A 15 24.77 -17.16 -8.03
CA GLN A 15 26.03 -16.43 -7.93
C GLN A 15 26.22 -15.51 -9.14
N GLY A 16 26.43 -14.22 -8.89
CA GLY A 16 26.64 -13.22 -9.95
C GLY A 16 25.37 -12.58 -10.50
N GLU A 17 24.17 -13.00 -10.05
CA GLU A 17 22.89 -12.40 -10.42
C GLU A 17 22.28 -11.63 -9.24
N ALA A 18 21.44 -10.63 -9.55
CA ALA A 18 20.68 -9.91 -8.54
C ALA A 18 19.51 -10.77 -8.03
N THR A 19 19.39 -10.93 -6.72
CA THR A 19 18.26 -11.61 -6.10
C THR A 19 17.10 -10.66 -5.90
N SER A 20 15.92 -11.00 -6.42
CA SER A 20 14.68 -10.25 -6.20
C SER A 20 13.81 -10.94 -5.15
N HIS A 21 13.31 -10.17 -4.18
CA HIS A 21 12.37 -10.65 -3.18
C HIS A 21 11.01 -9.99 -3.42
N THR A 22 9.95 -10.79 -3.44
CA THR A 22 8.58 -10.30 -3.60
C THR A 22 7.82 -10.43 -2.29
N TYR A 23 7.17 -9.33 -1.87
CA TYR A 23 6.36 -9.29 -0.67
C TYR A 23 4.92 -8.96 -1.03
N ALA A 24 3.99 -9.87 -0.70
CA ALA A 24 2.56 -9.57 -0.81
C ALA A 24 2.05 -9.01 0.51
N ILE A 25 1.39 -7.84 0.45
CA ILE A 25 0.86 -7.15 1.63
C ILE A 25 -0.63 -6.89 1.43
N LYS A 26 -1.46 -7.35 2.38
CA LYS A 26 -2.86 -6.93 2.47
C LYS A 26 -2.95 -5.65 3.30
N ASN A 27 -3.21 -4.53 2.62
CA ASN A 27 -3.28 -3.22 3.26
C ASN A 27 -4.62 -2.99 3.96
N THR A 28 -4.56 -2.47 5.19
CA THR A 28 -5.72 -1.95 5.92
C THR A 28 -5.78 -0.42 5.87
N TYR A 29 -4.66 0.23 5.53
CA TYR A 29 -4.58 1.67 5.32
C TYR A 29 -3.61 2.02 4.18
N TYR A 30 -4.03 2.94 3.33
CA TYR A 30 -3.26 3.47 2.22
C TYR A 30 -3.44 4.98 2.13
N LYS A 31 -2.34 5.72 1.99
CA LYS A 31 -2.34 7.16 1.73
C LYS A 31 -1.29 7.47 0.68
N LEU A 32 -1.70 8.21 -0.35
CA LEU A 32 -0.84 8.70 -1.43
C LEU A 32 -0.80 10.22 -1.39
N SER A 33 0.41 10.77 -1.49
CA SER A 33 0.61 12.21 -1.66
C SER A 33 1.65 12.45 -2.74
N VAL A 34 1.44 13.48 -3.56
CA VAL A 34 2.34 13.90 -4.63
C VAL A 34 2.56 15.39 -4.49
N ASN A 35 3.83 15.80 -4.41
CA ASN A 35 4.21 17.18 -4.12
C ASN A 35 3.48 17.73 -2.88
N ASP A 36 3.51 16.96 -1.79
CA ASP A 36 2.87 17.25 -0.50
C ASP A 36 1.34 17.44 -0.54
N ARG A 37 0.68 17.18 -1.67
CA ARG A 37 -0.78 17.21 -1.79
C ARG A 37 -1.37 15.81 -1.63
N PRO A 38 -2.39 15.61 -0.77
CA PRO A 38 -3.04 14.31 -0.62
C PRO A 38 -3.89 14.00 -1.85
N LEU A 39 -3.61 12.87 -2.51
CA LEU A 39 -4.40 12.38 -3.65
C LEU A 39 -5.41 11.33 -3.21
N TRP A 40 -4.97 10.37 -2.38
CA TRP A 40 -5.81 9.27 -1.92
C TRP A 40 -5.57 8.99 -0.45
N GLU A 41 -6.64 8.69 0.27
CA GLU A 41 -6.60 8.10 1.61
C GLU A 41 -7.72 7.07 1.74
N ILE A 42 -7.35 5.84 2.07
CA ILE A 42 -8.25 4.72 2.25
C ILE A 42 -7.90 4.09 3.60
N ASP A 43 -8.84 4.13 4.56
CA ASP A 43 -8.76 3.42 5.83
C ASP A 43 -10.00 2.55 6.00
N LEU A 44 -9.80 1.24 5.90
CA LEU A 44 -10.90 0.27 6.01
C LEU A 44 -11.40 0.10 7.44
N LEU A 45 -10.55 0.37 8.44
CA LEU A 45 -10.91 0.21 9.85
C LEU A 45 -11.67 1.43 10.39
N ASN A 46 -11.34 2.61 9.87
CA ASN A 46 -11.94 3.87 10.28
C ASN A 46 -13.00 4.39 9.28
N PHE A 47 -13.36 3.61 8.27
CA PHE A 47 -14.30 3.98 7.20
C PHE A 47 -13.94 5.32 6.52
N ILE A 48 -12.65 5.57 6.28
CA ILE A 48 -12.18 6.78 5.62
C ILE A 48 -11.97 6.47 4.15
N TYR A 49 -12.62 7.24 3.29
CA TYR A 49 -12.34 7.28 1.88
C TYR A 49 -12.24 8.75 1.45
N ARG A 50 -11.02 9.19 1.12
CA ARG A 50 -10.77 10.54 0.61
C ARG A 50 -10.10 10.51 -0.74
N LYS A 51 -10.57 11.41 -1.61
CA LYS A 51 -9.99 11.74 -2.90
C LYS A 51 -9.63 13.22 -2.90
N ASP A 52 -8.41 13.55 -3.29
CA ASP A 52 -7.90 14.92 -3.34
C ASP A 52 -8.07 15.67 -2.00
N GLY A 53 -7.93 14.93 -0.88
CA GLY A 53 -8.12 15.43 0.48
C GLY A 53 -9.56 15.57 0.96
N VAL A 54 -10.56 15.34 0.09
CA VAL A 54 -11.99 15.48 0.42
C VAL A 54 -12.61 14.12 0.74
N MET A 55 -13.36 14.05 1.85
CA MET A 55 -14.14 12.87 2.21
C MET A 55 -15.21 12.62 1.16
N THR A 56 -15.18 11.45 0.51
CA THR A 56 -16.24 11.07 -0.43
C THR A 56 -17.36 10.43 0.37
N PRO A 57 -18.61 10.93 0.30
CA PRO A 57 -19.75 10.29 0.93
C PRO A 57 -19.94 8.88 0.35
N THR A 58 -20.09 7.88 1.21
CA THR A 58 -20.60 6.56 0.82
C THR A 58 -22.12 6.62 0.89
N TYR A 59 -22.77 6.64 -0.27
CA TYR A 59 -24.23 6.65 -0.44
C TYR A 59 -24.86 5.31 -0.07
#